data_AF-A0A819ECT7-F1
#
_entry.id   AF-A0A819ECT7-F1
#
_cell.length_a   1.000
_cell.length_b   1.000
_cell.length_c   1.000
_cell.angle_alpha   90.00
_cell.angle_beta   90.00
_cell.angle_gamma   90.00
#
_symmetry.space_group_name_H-M   'P 1'
#
loop_
_entity.id
_entity.type
_entity.pdbx_description
1 polymer ?
#
loop_
_entity_poly.entity_id
_entity_poly.type
_entity_poly.pdbx_seq_one_letter_code
_entity_poly.pdbx_strand_id
1 'polypeptide(L)'
;IPNVSAVKLLLAYGKRWIDVDDLDEDRGDTALHIISRSTSSNSQDLLTIIEMLLNAGAHIDFINYYGRTPLDEAVNSDVQMLLQSKQTPPRLKCLCARLIRNYQMFNNYFWPAPGRNSYVGS
;
A
#
# COMPACT_ATOMS: atom_id res chain seq x y z
N ILE A 1 7.44 5.04 -14.91
CA ILE A 1 7.84 3.61 -14.91
C ILE A 1 8.59 3.36 -13.60
N PRO A 2 8.11 2.49 -12.70
CA PRO A 2 8.80 2.18 -11.46
C PRO A 2 10.15 1.51 -11.77
N ASN A 3 11.25 2.01 -11.19
CA ASN A 3 12.61 1.55 -11.47
C ASN A 3 13.16 0.76 -10.27
N VAL A 4 13.48 -0.53 -10.50
CA VAL A 4 13.99 -1.45 -9.47
C VAL A 4 15.23 -0.90 -8.77
N SER A 5 16.15 -0.29 -9.52
CA SER A 5 17.40 0.25 -8.98
C SER A 5 17.16 1.47 -8.09
N ALA A 6 16.17 2.31 -8.44
CA ALA A 6 15.78 3.44 -7.60
C ALA A 6 15.13 2.97 -6.29
N VAL A 7 14.24 1.97 -6.35
CA VAL A 7 13.63 1.39 -5.14
C VAL A 7 14.68 0.69 -4.27
N LYS A 8 15.64 -0.03 -4.87
CA LYS A 8 16.80 -0.61 -4.17
C LYS A 8 17.61 0.44 -3.42
N LEU A 9 17.93 1.55 -4.08
CA LEU A 9 18.71 2.62 -3.46
C LEU A 9 17.92 3.30 -2.32
N LEU A 10 16.64 3.60 -2.52
CA LEU A 10 15.81 4.23 -1.49
C LEU A 10 15.66 3.34 -0.25
N LEU A 11 15.40 2.05 -0.44
CA LEU A 11 15.31 1.09 0.66
C LEU A 11 16.66 0.81 1.34
N ALA A 12 17.77 0.86 0.59
CA ALA A 12 19.12 0.62 1.13
C ALA A 12 19.63 1.81 1.95
N TYR A 13 19.41 3.05 1.51
CA TYR A 13 19.92 4.25 2.18
C TYR A 13 18.92 4.82 3.21
N GLY A 14 17.62 4.57 3.03
CA GLY A 14 16.56 5.20 3.82
C GLY A 14 15.94 4.33 4.91
N LYS A 15 16.41 3.08 5.11
CA LYS A 15 15.80 2.10 6.04
C LYS A 15 15.65 2.54 7.50
N ARG A 16 16.26 3.68 7.89
CA ARG A 16 16.18 4.25 9.24
C ARG A 16 15.15 5.39 9.38
N TRP A 17 14.63 5.94 8.27
CA TRP A 17 13.77 7.13 8.27
C TRP A 17 12.61 7.07 7.27
N ILE A 18 12.61 6.12 6.33
CA ILE A 18 11.55 5.95 5.34
C ILE A 18 10.57 4.91 5.87
N ASP A 19 9.33 5.34 6.12
CA ASP A 19 8.23 4.42 6.35
C ASP A 19 7.80 3.84 5.00
N VAL A 20 7.78 2.50 4.90
CA VAL A 20 7.44 1.79 3.67
C VAL A 20 5.94 1.83 3.36
N ASP A 21 5.15 2.20 4.37
CA ASP A 21 3.70 2.35 4.28
C ASP A 21 3.27 3.83 4.28
N ASP A 22 4.20 4.75 3.98
CA ASP A 22 3.86 6.15 3.73
C ASP A 22 2.79 6.25 2.63
N LEU A 23 1.82 7.13 2.89
CA LEU A 23 0.67 7.37 2.04
C LEU A 23 0.92 8.57 1.14
N ASP A 24 0.55 8.47 -0.13
CA ASP A 24 0.53 9.65 -0.99
C ASP A 24 -0.60 10.63 -0.59
N GLU A 25 -0.41 11.90 -0.92
CA GLU A 25 -1.38 12.95 -0.60
C GLU A 25 -2.64 12.88 -1.48
N ASP A 26 -2.53 12.31 -2.67
CA ASP A 26 -3.59 12.33 -3.69
C ASP A 26 -4.65 11.25 -3.45
N ARG A 27 -4.22 10.03 -3.15
CA ARG A 27 -5.06 8.83 -3.10
C ARG A 27 -4.94 8.06 -1.80
N GLY A 28 -3.98 8.42 -0.95
CA GLY A 28 -3.61 7.61 0.21
C GLY A 28 -2.99 6.29 -0.22
N ASP A 29 -2.38 6.23 -1.40
CA ASP A 29 -1.77 5.01 -1.91
C ASP A 29 -0.41 4.79 -1.22
N THR A 30 -0.21 3.60 -0.64
CA THR A 30 1.13 3.15 -0.25
C THR A 30 1.97 2.76 -1.47
N ALA A 31 3.28 2.59 -1.29
CA ALA A 31 4.15 2.07 -2.35
C ALA A 31 3.65 0.75 -2.97
N LEU A 32 3.00 -0.11 -2.17
CA LEU A 32 2.38 -1.35 -2.64
C LEU A 32 1.16 -1.10 -3.54
N HIS A 33 0.33 -0.08 -3.29
CA HIS A 33 -0.78 0.27 -4.18
C HIS A 33 -0.28 0.73 -5.55
N ILE A 34 0.70 1.63 -5.54
CA ILE A 34 1.27 2.22 -6.75
C ILE A 34 1.87 1.14 -7.66
N ILE A 35 2.64 0.21 -7.09
CA ILE A 35 3.27 -0.86 -7.87
C ILE A 35 2.25 -1.89 -8.36
N SER A 36 1.20 -2.17 -7.57
CA SER A 36 0.16 -3.14 -7.94
C SER A 36 -0.67 -2.68 -9.14
N ARG A 37 -0.85 -1.35 -9.26
CA ARG A 37 -1.52 -0.72 -10.40
C ARG A 37 -0.65 -0.60 -11.66
N SER A 38 0.67 -0.82 -11.54
CA SER A 38 1.60 -0.61 -12.64
C SER A 38 1.44 -1.67 -13.74
N THR A 39 1.23 -1.22 -14.97
CA THR A 39 1.11 -2.09 -16.16
C THR A 39 2.43 -2.22 -16.92
N SER A 40 3.58 -2.07 -16.24
CA SER A 40 4.87 -2.06 -16.93
C SER A 40 5.13 -3.38 -17.65
N SER A 41 5.72 -3.30 -18.85
CA SER A 41 5.97 -4.44 -19.74
C SER A 41 6.88 -5.53 -19.13
N ASN A 42 7.70 -5.17 -18.13
CA ASN A 42 8.57 -6.11 -17.44
C ASN A 42 7.91 -6.61 -16.14
N SER A 43 7.06 -7.64 -16.25
CA SER A 43 6.41 -8.25 -15.07
C SER A 43 7.42 -8.68 -13.99
N GLN A 44 8.60 -9.16 -14.38
CA GLN A 44 9.62 -9.62 -13.42
C GLN A 44 10.17 -8.50 -12.53
N ASP A 45 10.31 -7.29 -13.06
CA ASP A 45 10.79 -6.13 -12.31
C ASP A 45 9.75 -5.71 -11.25
N LEU A 46 8.47 -5.75 -11.61
CA LEU A 46 7.37 -5.48 -10.67
C LEU A 46 7.34 -6.48 -9.52
N LEU A 47 7.40 -7.77 -9.83
CA LEU A 47 7.42 -8.82 -8.81
C LEU A 47 8.61 -8.64 -7.86
N THR A 48 9.78 -8.31 -8.41
CA THR A 48 10.99 -8.04 -7.61
C THR A 48 10.79 -6.83 -6.68
N ILE A 49 10.19 -5.74 -7.17
CA ILE A 49 9.91 -4.55 -6.34
C ILE A 49 8.90 -4.88 -5.25
N ILE A 50 7.85 -5.64 -5.55
CA ILE A 50 6.85 -6.06 -4.57
C ILE A 50 7.53 -6.88 -3.47
N GLU A 51 8.31 -7.89 -3.82
CA GLU A 51 9.03 -8.70 -2.84
C GLU A 51 9.97 -7.87 -1.96
N MET A 52 10.63 -6.89 -2.56
CA MET A 52 11.49 -5.95 -1.84
C MET A 52 10.74 -5.11 -0.81
N LEU A 53 9.58 -4.56 -1.19
CA LEU A 53 8.74 -3.78 -0.28
C LEU A 53 8.20 -4.64 0.87
N LEU A 54 7.75 -5.87 0.55
CA LEU A 54 7.30 -6.82 1.57
C LEU A 54 8.41 -7.20 2.54
N ASN A 55 9.62 -7.46 2.03
CA ASN A 55 10.79 -7.76 2.86
C ASN A 55 11.25 -6.55 3.69
N ALA A 56 10.93 -5.33 3.25
CA ALA A 56 11.16 -4.11 4.00
C ALA A 56 10.10 -3.87 5.09
N GLY A 57 9.02 -4.65 5.11
CA GLY A 57 7.99 -4.60 6.14
C GLY A 57 6.64 -4.04 5.69
N ALA A 58 6.47 -3.74 4.39
CA ALA A 58 5.26 -3.11 3.88
C ALA A 58 4.01 -3.97 4.15
N HIS A 59 2.96 -3.31 4.61
CA HIS A 59 1.71 -3.94 5.00
C HIS A 59 0.79 -4.15 3.78
N ILE A 60 0.52 -5.43 3.47
CA ILE A 60 -0.31 -5.85 2.34
C ILE A 60 -1.81 -5.54 2.47
N ASP A 61 -2.26 -5.24 3.68
CA ASP A 61 -3.67 -5.02 4.01
C ASP A 61 -3.99 -3.52 4.20
N PHE A 62 -3.05 -2.60 3.94
CA PHE A 62 -3.34 -1.16 4.01
C PHE A 62 -4.46 -0.80 3.04
N ILE A 63 -5.29 0.16 3.42
CA ILE A 63 -6.32 0.71 2.55
C ILE A 63 -5.97 2.15 2.19
N ASN A 64 -6.22 2.50 0.93
CA ASN A 64 -6.10 3.87 0.46
C ASN A 64 -7.37 4.69 0.78
N TYR A 65 -7.43 5.97 0.36
CA TYR A 65 -8.60 6.85 0.56
C TYR A 65 -9.88 6.34 -0.12
N TYR A 66 -9.77 5.39 -1.05
CA TYR A 66 -10.89 4.73 -1.69
C TYR A 66 -11.33 3.44 -0.97
N GLY A 67 -10.69 3.09 0.15
CA GLY A 67 -10.97 1.88 0.92
C GLY A 67 -10.48 0.60 0.25
N ARG A 68 -9.56 0.70 -0.71
CA ARG A 68 -9.03 -0.42 -1.49
C ARG A 68 -7.66 -0.82 -0.97
N THR A 69 -7.37 -2.11 -1.00
CA THR A 69 -6.05 -2.67 -0.66
C THR A 69 -5.13 -2.72 -1.89
N PRO A 70 -3.81 -2.94 -1.73
CA PRO A 70 -2.92 -3.16 -2.86
C PRO A 70 -3.38 -4.32 -3.76
N LEU A 71 -3.97 -5.36 -3.18
CA LEU A 71 -4.53 -6.48 -3.94
C LEU A 71 -5.74 -6.04 -4.79
N ASP A 72 -6.59 -5.15 -4.28
CA ASP A 72 -7.77 -4.65 -5.00
C ASP A 72 -7.37 -3.75 -6.18
N GLU A 73 -6.22 -3.08 -6.09
CA GLU A 73 -5.63 -2.27 -7.17
C GLU A 73 -4.75 -3.08 -8.14
N ALA A 74 -4.54 -4.39 -7.89
CA ALA A 74 -3.69 -5.23 -8.73
C ALA A 74 -4.33 -5.49 -10.11
N VAL A 75 -3.66 -5.02 -11.17
CA VAL A 75 -4.16 -5.15 -12.56
C VAL A 75 -3.59 -6.39 -13.26
N ASN A 76 -2.44 -6.88 -12.82
CA ASN A 76 -1.75 -8.03 -13.40
C ASN A 76 -2.00 -9.29 -12.56
N SER A 77 -2.39 -10.38 -13.22
CA SER A 77 -2.63 -11.69 -12.59
C SER A 77 -1.43 -12.22 -11.80
N ASP A 78 -0.20 -12.01 -12.27
CA ASP A 78 1.02 -12.46 -11.58
C ASP A 78 1.21 -11.70 -10.27
N VAL A 79 0.96 -10.39 -10.29
CA VAL A 79 1.00 -9.53 -9.08
C VAL A 79 -0.10 -9.95 -8.11
N GLN A 80 -1.30 -10.19 -8.62
CA GLN A 80 -2.43 -10.66 -7.83
C GLN A 80 -2.11 -12.00 -7.15
N MET A 81 -1.58 -12.97 -7.89
CA MET A 81 -1.17 -14.27 -7.36
C MET A 81 -0.06 -14.13 -6.32
N LEU A 82 0.94 -13.27 -6.56
CA LEU A 82 2.00 -13.02 -5.59
C LEU A 82 1.42 -12.45 -4.30
N LEU A 83 0.64 -11.37 -4.36
CA LEU A 83 0.04 -10.75 -3.18
C LEU A 83 -0.88 -11.73 -2.42
N GLN A 84 -1.69 -12.51 -3.13
CA GLN A 84 -2.52 -13.57 -2.53
C GLN A 84 -1.66 -14.64 -1.84
N SER A 85 -0.58 -15.10 -2.46
CA SER A 85 0.33 -16.08 -1.85
C SER A 85 1.01 -15.57 -0.58
N LYS A 86 1.18 -14.24 -0.47
CA LYS A 86 1.79 -13.58 0.69
C LYS A 86 0.77 -13.21 1.77
N GLN A 87 -0.54 -13.31 1.50
CA GLN A 87 -1.58 -13.26 2.51
C GLN A 87 -1.53 -14.53 3.37
N THR A 88 -0.61 -14.54 4.33
CA THR A 88 -0.53 -15.56 5.40
C THR A 88 -1.73 -15.42 6.37
N PRO A 89 -2.09 -16.46 7.15
CA PRO A 89 -3.07 -16.32 8.20
C PRO A 89 -2.70 -15.11 9.07
N PRO A 90 -3.64 -14.18 9.28
CA PRO A 90 -3.30 -12.85 9.73
C PRO A 90 -2.64 -12.91 11.10
N ARG A 91 -1.38 -12.45 11.20
CA ARG A 91 -0.76 -12.16 12.50
C ARG A 91 -1.70 -11.23 13.28
N LEU A 92 -1.69 -11.30 14.60
CA LEU A 92 -2.68 -10.64 15.47
C LEU A 92 -2.98 -9.18 15.06
N LYS A 93 -1.97 -8.42 14.65
CA LYS A 93 -2.12 -7.04 14.13
C LYS A 93 -2.93 -6.93 12.83
N CYS A 94 -2.69 -7.81 11.85
CA CYS A 94 -3.47 -7.89 10.61
C CYS A 94 -4.90 -8.38 10.89
N LEU A 95 -5.07 -9.29 11.85
CA LEU A 95 -6.40 -9.76 12.24
C LEU A 95 -7.18 -8.62 12.90
N CYS A 96 -6.52 -7.84 13.77
CA CYS A 96 -7.10 -6.62 14.33
C CYS A 96 -7.47 -5.62 13.22
N ALA A 97 -6.57 -5.32 12.27
CA ALA A 97 -6.89 -4.43 11.15
C ALA A 97 -8.10 -4.91 10.34
N ARG A 98 -8.17 -6.21 10.03
CA ARG A 98 -9.31 -6.84 9.33
C ARG A 98 -10.60 -6.83 10.14
N LEU A 99 -10.52 -7.09 11.45
CA LEU A 99 -11.68 -7.04 12.34
C LEU A 99 -12.18 -5.60 12.51
N ILE A 100 -11.30 -4.63 12.72
CA ILE A 100 -11.68 -3.20 12.82
C ILE A 100 -12.32 -2.74 11.50
N ARG A 101 -11.80 -3.20 10.34
CA ARG A 101 -12.43 -2.99 9.02
C ARG A 101 -13.83 -3.57 8.94
N ASN A 102 -14.01 -4.83 9.33
CA ASN A 102 -15.30 -5.52 9.25
C ASN A 102 -16.34 -4.99 10.24
N TYR A 103 -15.90 -4.42 11.37
CA TYR A 103 -16.77 -3.88 12.41
C TYR A 103 -17.03 -2.36 12.30
N GLN A 104 -16.63 -1.69 11.22
CA GLN A 104 -16.92 -0.25 10.97
C GLN A 104 -16.55 0.71 12.12
N MET A 105 -15.54 0.39 12.94
CA MET A 105 -15.11 1.25 14.07
C MET A 105 -14.29 2.49 13.62
N PHE A 106 -14.20 2.77 12.32
CA PHE A 106 -13.35 3.80 11.72
C PHE A 106 -14.08 5.11 11.36
N ASN A 107 -15.20 5.44 12.00
CA ASN A 107 -15.75 6.79 11.86
C ASN A 107 -15.03 7.75 12.83
N ASN A 108 -14.06 8.49 12.30
CA ASN A 108 -13.63 9.84 12.69
C ASN A 108 -12.41 10.08 13.61
N TYR A 109 -11.63 9.07 14.05
CA TYR A 109 -10.57 9.36 15.05
C TYR A 109 -9.12 9.01 14.66
N PHE A 110 -8.86 8.35 13.52
CA PHE A 110 -7.49 7.90 13.21
C PHE A 110 -7.01 8.20 11.78
N TRP A 111 -7.88 8.68 10.90
CA TRP A 111 -7.51 8.99 9.52
C TRP A 111 -7.61 10.50 9.28
N PRO A 112 -6.56 11.18 8.78
CA PRO A 112 -6.69 12.54 8.32
C PRO A 112 -7.60 12.50 7.09
N ALA A 113 -8.86 12.90 7.25
CA ALA A 113 -9.75 13.09 6.13
C ALA A 113 -9.08 14.09 5.17
N PRO A 114 -8.86 13.75 3.87
CA PRO A 114 -8.33 14.70 2.92
C PRO A 114 -9.27 15.92 2.88
N GLY A 115 -8.65 17.09 2.94
CA GLY A 115 -9.27 18.38 3.25
C GLY A 115 -10.70 18.54 2.74
N ARG A 116 -11.65 18.58 3.68
CA ARG A 116 -12.81 19.46 3.54
C ARG A 116 -12.31 20.90 3.67
N ASN A 117 -11.65 21.42 2.64
CA ASN A 117 -11.55 22.86 2.48
C ASN A 117 -12.84 23.34 1.83
N SER A 118 -13.89 23.34 2.64
CA SER A 118 -15.08 24.15 2.39
C SER A 118 -14.68 25.61 2.58
N TYR A 119 -14.12 26.22 1.54
CA TYR A 119 -14.22 27.67 1.38
C TYR A 119 -15.65 28.00 0.96
N VAL A 120 -16.55 27.98 1.94
CA VAL A 120 -17.79 28.75 1.93
C VAL A 120 -17.50 29.99 2.78
N GLY A 121 -17.81 31.15 2.22
CA GLY A 121 -17.25 32.43 2.61
C GLY A 121 -17.51 32.91 4.03
N SER A 122 -16.71 33.91 4.40
CA SER A 122 -17.10 35.07 5.20
C SER A 122 -16.29 36.25 4.69
#